data_AF-A0A5S9IV33-F1
#
_entry.id   AF-A0A5S9IV33-F1
#
_cell.length_a   1.000
_cell.length_b   1.000
_cell.length_c   1.000
_cell.angle_alpha   90.00
_cell.angle_beta   90.00
_cell.angle_gamma   90.00
#
_symmetry.space_group_name_H-M   'P 1'
#
loop_
_entity.id
_entity.type
_entity.pdbx_description
1 polymer ?
#
loop_
_entity_poly.entity_id
_entity_poly.type
_entity_poly.pdbx_seq_one_letter_code
_entity_poly.pdbx_strand_id
1 'polypeptide(L)'
;MRQHITLKQRFLRLLLGVGVFIAVTFTIPAWWCGLGADDWFDGQSKCQIALAKSVEHYVKMDLSIGDFGTGDDLFNGEWLFCTYVLGASGFAQMAKQHPQLKDHYIQQMEICIEKMLSDKLQLFNEKQWGSKAMDTLDSDVSDHGAYLAYLNVVLSLHRSLKVESRYAKINDRISEALLRRITKSKIMLLQTYPNEVYPPDNCLAIASIGLHARATNRPYEPLNKILVNFRKRYIHPQTGLMYQAVNVSDGEPIDEPRGSGTAFGLYFLSFIEPDLSAKMYRAAKKELADSLLGFGLMREYPVSFENGFGDVDSGPVILGYGVSPTGFMLAGTRIHGDRSYFKKIYRTSVLFGAPLYSKGKWQYVAGGPLGNAIMFAMITAIPLEGNK
;
A
#
# COMPACT_ATOMS: atom_id res chain seq x y z
N MET A 1 -3.34 -31.26 -58.83
CA MET A 1 -3.12 -29.84 -59.22
C MET A 1 -2.64 -29.05 -58.02
N ARG A 2 -1.34 -28.75 -57.90
CA ARG A 2 -0.84 -27.79 -56.90
C ARG A 2 -1.12 -26.39 -57.45
N GLN A 3 -2.02 -25.64 -56.81
CA GLN A 3 -2.25 -24.24 -57.18
C GLN A 3 -0.95 -23.45 -57.02
N HIS A 4 -0.44 -22.87 -58.12
CA HIS A 4 0.71 -21.97 -58.08
C HIS A 4 0.31 -20.66 -57.40
N ILE A 5 0.63 -20.54 -56.12
CA ILE A 5 0.46 -19.30 -55.36
C ILE A 5 1.43 -18.26 -55.93
N THR A 6 0.91 -17.15 -56.43
CA THR A 6 1.71 -16.05 -56.99
C THR A 6 2.54 -15.36 -55.91
N LEU A 7 3.66 -14.72 -56.28
CA LEU A 7 4.51 -13.96 -55.35
C LEU A 7 3.69 -12.91 -54.58
N LYS A 8 2.74 -12.24 -55.26
CA LYS A 8 1.80 -11.28 -54.66
C LYS A 8 0.90 -11.92 -53.59
N GLN A 9 0.38 -13.13 -53.85
CA GLN A 9 -0.41 -13.88 -52.86
C GLN A 9 0.43 -14.35 -51.67
N ARG A 10 1.71 -14.73 -51.87
CA ARG A 10 2.63 -15.06 -50.77
C ARG A 10 2.93 -13.84 -49.90
N PHE A 11 3.22 -12.70 -50.52
CA PHE A 11 3.48 -11.44 -49.82
C PHE A 11 2.24 -10.97 -49.03
N LEU A 12 1.04 -11.04 -49.63
CA LEU A 12 -0.21 -10.71 -48.95
C LEU A 12 -0.48 -11.63 -47.74
N ARG A 13 -0.23 -12.94 -47.87
CA ARG A 13 -0.35 -13.89 -46.76
C ARG A 13 0.64 -13.61 -45.64
N LEU A 14 1.88 -13.23 -45.98
CA LEU A 14 2.88 -12.83 -44.99
C LEU A 14 2.44 -11.56 -44.25
N LEU A 15 1.97 -10.53 -44.96
CA LEU A 15 1.47 -9.30 -44.34
C LEU A 15 0.26 -9.57 -43.44
N LEU A 16 -0.69 -10.40 -43.88
CA LEU A 16 -1.82 -10.82 -43.05
C LEU A 16 -1.35 -11.61 -41.81
N GLY A 17 -0.41 -12.54 -41.99
CA GLY A 17 0.15 -13.31 -40.89
C GLY A 17 0.87 -12.43 -39.86
N VAL A 18 1.68 -11.48 -40.31
CA VAL A 18 2.34 -10.48 -39.45
C VAL A 18 1.31 -9.59 -38.77
N GLY A 19 0.29 -9.11 -39.50
CA GLY A 19 -0.79 -8.29 -38.93
C GLY A 19 -1.57 -9.02 -37.84
N VAL A 20 -1.92 -10.29 -38.06
CA VAL A 20 -2.60 -11.14 -37.06
C VAL A 20 -1.68 -11.40 -35.86
N PHE A 21 -0.40 -11.73 -36.09
CA PHE A 21 0.56 -11.95 -35.01
C PHE A 21 0.72 -10.71 -34.12
N ILE A 22 0.88 -9.53 -34.73
CA ILE A 22 0.92 -8.24 -34.04
C ILE A 22 -0.36 -8.04 -33.24
N ALA A 23 -1.53 -8.12 -33.87
CA ALA A 23 -2.81 -7.94 -33.19
C ALA A 23 -2.94 -8.88 -31.98
N VAL A 24 -2.69 -10.18 -32.17
CA VAL A 24 -2.75 -11.20 -31.11
C VAL A 24 -1.80 -10.88 -29.96
N THR A 25 -0.54 -10.56 -30.27
CA THR A 25 0.50 -10.26 -29.28
C THR A 25 0.13 -9.04 -28.43
N PHE A 26 -0.52 -8.03 -29.03
CA PHE A 26 -0.86 -6.80 -28.36
C PHE A 26 -2.23 -6.80 -27.67
N THR A 27 -3.13 -7.74 -27.99
CA THR A 27 -4.49 -7.76 -27.40
C THR A 27 -4.75 -8.95 -26.49
N ILE A 28 -4.29 -10.16 -26.83
CA ILE A 28 -4.64 -11.38 -26.07
C ILE A 28 -4.07 -11.35 -24.64
N PRO A 29 -2.79 -11.00 -24.40
CA PRO A 29 -2.24 -10.97 -23.04
C PRO A 29 -2.99 -9.99 -22.12
N ALA A 30 -3.26 -8.78 -22.61
CA ALA A 30 -3.98 -7.76 -21.84
C ALA A 30 -5.44 -8.16 -21.58
N TRP A 31 -6.10 -8.78 -22.55
CA TRP A 31 -7.44 -9.32 -22.37
C TRP A 31 -7.46 -10.42 -21.31
N TRP A 32 -6.58 -11.42 -21.44
CA TRP A 32 -6.47 -12.54 -20.51
C TRP A 32 -6.17 -12.08 -19.09
N CYS A 33 -5.18 -11.20 -18.90
CA CYS A 33 -4.82 -10.66 -17.59
C CYS A 33 -5.91 -9.74 -17.01
N GLY A 34 -6.88 -9.31 -17.83
CA GLY A 34 -7.99 -8.47 -17.41
C GLY A 34 -9.23 -9.26 -16.99
N LEU A 35 -9.23 -10.60 -17.13
CA LEU A 35 -10.35 -11.44 -16.72
C LEU A 35 -10.58 -11.30 -15.20
N GLY A 36 -11.83 -11.06 -14.81
CA GLY A 36 -12.22 -10.85 -13.41
C GLY A 36 -11.87 -9.48 -12.83
N ALA A 37 -11.28 -8.56 -13.61
CA ALA A 37 -10.95 -7.22 -13.11
C ALA A 37 -12.18 -6.44 -12.63
N ASP A 38 -13.32 -6.59 -13.32
CA ASP A 38 -14.59 -5.99 -12.89
C ASP A 38 -15.06 -6.59 -11.56
N ASP A 39 -15.01 -7.92 -11.40
CA ASP A 39 -15.40 -8.59 -10.16
C ASP A 39 -14.59 -8.08 -8.96
N TRP A 40 -13.28 -7.86 -9.16
CA TRP A 40 -12.41 -7.28 -8.14
C TRP A 40 -12.74 -5.82 -7.82
N PHE A 41 -12.97 -5.00 -8.85
CA PHE A 41 -13.34 -3.60 -8.67
C PHE A 41 -14.67 -3.46 -7.91
N ASP A 42 -15.66 -4.26 -8.31
CA ASP A 42 -17.01 -4.31 -7.74
C ASP A 42 -17.05 -4.94 -6.34
N GLY A 43 -15.95 -5.57 -5.90
CA GLY A 43 -15.87 -6.18 -4.57
C GLY A 43 -16.67 -7.47 -4.44
N GLN A 44 -16.69 -8.29 -5.49
CA GLN A 44 -17.36 -9.59 -5.47
C GLN A 44 -16.82 -10.46 -4.32
N SER A 45 -17.69 -10.91 -3.42
CA SER A 45 -17.28 -11.59 -2.18
C SER A 45 -16.45 -12.84 -2.45
N LYS A 46 -16.75 -13.60 -3.52
CA LYS A 46 -16.07 -14.88 -3.81
C LYS A 46 -14.57 -14.72 -4.03
N CYS A 47 -14.13 -13.75 -4.84
CA CYS A 47 -12.72 -13.54 -5.12
C CYS A 47 -11.99 -12.94 -3.90
N GLN A 48 -12.62 -11.98 -3.23
CA GLN A 48 -12.08 -11.38 -2.01
C GLN A 48 -11.88 -12.40 -0.88
N ILE A 49 -12.86 -13.29 -0.64
CA ILE A 49 -12.75 -14.37 0.35
C ILE A 49 -11.62 -15.34 -0.03
N ALA A 50 -11.44 -15.67 -1.31
CA ALA A 50 -10.37 -16.56 -1.74
C ALA A 50 -8.97 -15.97 -1.49
N LEU A 51 -8.78 -14.67 -1.71
CA LEU A 51 -7.52 -13.99 -1.38
C LEU A 51 -7.34 -13.85 0.14
N ALA A 52 -8.40 -13.54 0.88
CA ALA A 52 -8.36 -13.50 2.34
C ALA A 52 -7.89 -14.84 2.94
N LYS A 53 -8.36 -15.98 2.41
CA LYS A 53 -7.89 -17.33 2.82
C LYS A 53 -6.42 -17.59 2.51
N SER A 54 -5.86 -16.95 1.48
CA SER A 54 -4.43 -17.02 1.19
C SER A 54 -3.63 -16.25 2.23
N VAL A 55 -4.04 -15.02 2.53
CA VAL A 55 -3.39 -14.19 3.56
C VAL A 55 -3.53 -14.80 4.95
N GLU A 56 -4.70 -15.36 5.28
CA GLU A 56 -4.92 -16.09 6.53
C GLU A 56 -3.92 -17.23 6.71
N HIS A 57 -3.60 -17.94 5.62
CA HIS A 57 -2.61 -18.98 5.65
C HIS A 57 -1.22 -18.42 5.99
N TYR A 58 -0.80 -17.33 5.32
CA TYR A 58 0.51 -16.72 5.55
C TYR A 58 0.66 -16.14 6.96
N VAL A 59 -0.33 -15.41 7.49
CA VAL A 59 -0.23 -14.79 8.82
C VAL A 59 -0.22 -15.81 9.96
N LYS A 60 -0.66 -17.05 9.69
CA LYS A 60 -0.60 -18.17 10.65
C LYS A 60 0.71 -18.97 10.56
N MET A 61 1.50 -18.79 9.51
CA MET A 61 2.81 -19.40 9.41
C MET A 61 3.79 -18.73 10.39
N ASP A 62 4.85 -19.46 10.78
CA ASP A 62 5.94 -18.87 11.55
C ASP A 62 6.96 -18.17 10.65
N LEU A 63 6.51 -17.11 9.96
CA LEU A 63 7.36 -16.32 9.08
C LEU A 63 8.52 -15.68 9.86
N SER A 64 9.66 -15.55 9.20
CA SER A 64 10.92 -15.01 9.69
C SER A 64 11.49 -14.01 8.67
N ILE A 65 12.53 -13.26 9.07
CA ILE A 65 13.22 -12.35 8.15
C ILE A 65 13.86 -13.10 6.97
N GLY A 66 14.17 -14.39 7.13
CA GLY A 66 14.75 -15.24 6.08
C GLY A 66 13.76 -15.64 4.97
N ASP A 67 12.46 -15.40 5.17
CA ASP A 67 11.44 -15.56 4.13
C ASP A 67 11.40 -14.39 3.14
N PHE A 68 12.25 -13.38 3.36
CA PHE A 68 12.38 -12.17 2.55
C PHE A 68 13.82 -12.05 2.03
N GLY A 69 13.96 -11.41 0.87
CA GLY A 69 15.21 -11.39 0.10
C GLY A 69 15.63 -9.99 -0.33
N THR A 70 15.55 -9.01 0.57
CA THR A 70 15.96 -7.62 0.25
C THR A 70 17.48 -7.46 0.18
N GLY A 71 18.23 -8.36 0.84
CA GLY A 71 19.67 -8.24 1.04
C GLY A 71 20.06 -7.44 2.28
N ASP A 72 19.09 -6.98 3.07
CA ASP A 72 19.30 -6.18 4.28
C ASP A 72 18.34 -6.64 5.41
N ASP A 73 18.90 -6.92 6.58
CA ASP A 73 18.14 -7.39 7.75
C ASP A 73 17.08 -6.40 8.25
N LEU A 74 17.35 -5.09 8.14
CA LEU A 74 16.38 -4.06 8.50
C LEU A 74 15.15 -4.17 7.62
N PHE A 75 15.36 -4.14 6.30
CA PHE A 75 14.27 -4.19 5.33
C PHE A 75 13.57 -5.55 5.32
N ASN A 76 14.27 -6.67 5.52
CA ASN A 76 13.63 -7.97 5.70
C ASN A 76 12.73 -8.00 6.94
N GLY A 77 13.18 -7.39 8.05
CA GLY A 77 12.39 -7.23 9.27
C GLY A 77 11.17 -6.35 9.08
N GLU A 78 11.33 -5.24 8.36
CA GLU A 78 10.25 -4.34 8.02
C GLU A 78 9.23 -4.99 7.07
N TRP A 79 9.67 -5.74 6.06
CA TRP A 79 8.81 -6.48 5.13
C TRP A 79 8.01 -7.58 5.83
N LEU A 80 8.65 -8.29 6.78
CA LEU A 80 7.95 -9.21 7.67
C LEU A 80 6.87 -8.48 8.45
N PHE A 81 7.18 -7.32 9.05
CA PHE A 81 6.22 -6.53 9.82
C PHE A 81 5.06 -6.01 8.95
N CYS A 82 5.36 -5.45 7.79
CA CYS A 82 4.40 -4.94 6.80
C CYS A 82 3.44 -6.01 6.28
N THR A 83 3.87 -7.28 6.21
CA THR A 83 2.99 -8.40 5.86
C THR A 83 1.78 -8.47 6.81
N TYR A 84 1.99 -8.29 8.11
CA TYR A 84 0.91 -8.30 9.10
C TYR A 84 0.10 -7.00 9.10
N VAL A 85 0.74 -5.85 8.87
CA VAL A 85 0.06 -4.54 8.76
C VAL A 85 -0.97 -4.54 7.63
N LEU A 86 -0.55 -4.97 6.44
CA LEU A 86 -1.38 -5.00 5.26
C LEU A 86 -2.38 -6.15 5.30
N GLY A 87 -1.98 -7.32 5.82
CA GLY A 87 -2.90 -8.43 6.07
C GLY A 87 -4.05 -8.02 6.98
N ALA A 88 -3.74 -7.42 8.13
CA ALA A 88 -4.77 -6.93 9.07
C ALA A 88 -5.62 -5.80 8.49
N SER A 89 -5.02 -4.91 7.68
CA SER A 89 -5.77 -3.86 6.97
C SER A 89 -6.81 -4.45 6.01
N GLY A 90 -6.43 -5.47 5.22
CA GLY A 90 -7.37 -6.19 4.35
C GLY A 90 -8.45 -6.92 5.15
N PHE A 91 -8.11 -7.57 6.26
CA PHE A 91 -9.12 -8.19 7.14
C PHE A 91 -10.10 -7.17 7.73
N ALA A 92 -9.63 -5.97 8.10
CA ALA A 92 -10.51 -4.91 8.58
C ALA A 92 -11.51 -4.48 7.50
N GLN A 93 -11.06 -4.35 6.26
CA GLN A 93 -11.91 -4.01 5.12
C GLN A 93 -12.93 -5.13 4.86
N MET A 94 -12.51 -6.39 4.90
CA MET A 94 -13.39 -7.55 4.74
C MET A 94 -14.43 -7.64 5.87
N ALA A 95 -14.05 -7.36 7.12
CA ALA A 95 -14.97 -7.32 8.25
C ALA A 95 -16.05 -6.24 8.07
N LYS A 96 -15.69 -5.09 7.46
CA LYS A 96 -16.63 -4.01 7.15
C LYS A 96 -17.53 -4.32 5.95
N GLN A 97 -16.99 -4.98 4.92
CA GLN A 97 -17.72 -5.32 3.68
C GLN A 97 -18.62 -6.55 3.81
N HIS A 98 -18.27 -7.51 4.69
CA HIS A 98 -18.96 -8.78 4.87
C HIS A 98 -19.37 -8.97 6.34
N PRO A 99 -20.45 -8.32 6.82
CA PRO A 99 -20.85 -8.37 8.23
C PRO A 99 -21.03 -9.78 8.80
N GLN A 100 -21.45 -10.74 7.97
CA GLN A 100 -21.60 -12.15 8.31
C GLN A 100 -20.28 -12.88 8.61
N LEU A 101 -19.14 -12.32 8.19
CA LEU A 101 -17.79 -12.83 8.46
C LEU A 101 -17.00 -11.91 9.40
N LYS A 102 -17.63 -10.87 9.96
CA LYS A 102 -16.97 -9.83 10.76
C LYS A 102 -16.13 -10.43 11.89
N ASP A 103 -16.72 -11.30 12.71
CA ASP A 103 -16.02 -11.86 13.88
C ASP A 103 -14.83 -12.75 13.48
N HIS A 104 -14.97 -13.51 12.39
CA HIS A 104 -13.86 -14.31 11.85
C HIS A 104 -12.69 -13.43 11.42
N TYR A 105 -12.95 -12.32 10.73
CA TYR A 105 -11.89 -11.41 10.27
C TYR A 105 -11.30 -10.58 11.41
N ILE A 106 -12.09 -10.22 12.43
CA ILE A 106 -11.56 -9.66 13.67
C ILE A 106 -10.55 -10.63 14.28
N GLN A 107 -10.88 -11.92 14.41
CA GLN A 107 -9.93 -12.92 14.93
C GLN A 107 -8.63 -12.98 14.10
N GLN A 108 -8.70 -12.85 12.77
CA GLN A 108 -7.49 -12.81 11.94
C GLN A 108 -6.65 -11.54 12.18
N MET A 109 -7.29 -10.40 12.44
CA MET A 109 -6.59 -9.19 12.87
C MET A 109 -5.93 -9.37 14.24
N GLU A 110 -6.60 -10.03 15.19
CA GLU A 110 -6.04 -10.28 16.53
C GLU A 110 -4.75 -11.13 16.46
N ILE A 111 -4.69 -12.13 15.56
CA ILE A 111 -3.46 -12.90 15.28
C ILE A 111 -2.34 -11.99 14.76
N CYS A 112 -2.66 -11.09 13.82
CA CYS A 112 -1.67 -10.15 13.28
C CYS A 112 -1.15 -9.20 14.38
N ILE A 113 -2.05 -8.67 15.22
CA ILE A 113 -1.69 -7.80 16.35
C ILE A 113 -0.76 -8.54 17.33
N GLU A 114 -1.08 -9.78 17.69
CA GLU A 114 -0.23 -10.60 18.57
C GLU A 114 1.17 -10.82 17.99
N LYS A 115 1.25 -11.10 16.68
CA LYS A 115 2.55 -11.23 15.99
C LYS A 115 3.31 -9.90 16.03
N MET A 116 2.67 -8.79 15.70
CA MET A 116 3.30 -7.46 15.67
C MET A 116 3.79 -6.98 17.04
N LEU A 117 3.13 -7.40 18.12
CA LEU A 117 3.53 -7.11 19.50
C LEU A 117 4.63 -8.03 20.02
N SER A 118 5.01 -9.08 19.28
CA SER A 118 6.05 -10.02 19.72
C SER A 118 7.45 -9.40 19.60
N ASP A 119 8.34 -9.79 20.52
CA ASP A 119 9.76 -9.40 20.48
C ASP A 119 10.42 -9.73 19.13
N LYS A 120 10.05 -10.87 18.52
CA LYS A 120 10.54 -11.30 17.20
C LYS A 120 10.31 -10.23 16.12
N LEU A 121 9.10 -9.65 16.09
CA LEU A 121 8.72 -8.68 15.06
C LEU A 121 9.12 -7.26 15.43
N GLN A 122 9.39 -6.97 16.70
CA GLN A 122 9.90 -5.66 17.11
C GLN A 122 11.40 -5.51 16.87
N LEU A 123 12.13 -6.63 16.72
CA LEU A 123 13.59 -6.66 16.72
C LEU A 123 14.25 -5.72 15.69
N PHE A 124 13.69 -5.59 14.48
CA PHE A 124 14.25 -4.70 13.46
C PHE A 124 14.26 -3.24 13.93
N ASN A 125 13.18 -2.80 14.56
CA ASN A 125 13.04 -1.47 15.13
C ASN A 125 13.90 -1.31 16.40
N GLU A 126 13.92 -2.32 17.27
CA GLU A 126 14.74 -2.29 18.49
C GLU A 126 16.23 -2.12 18.17
N LYS A 127 16.74 -2.83 17.16
CA LYS A 127 18.13 -2.68 16.70
C LYS A 127 18.46 -1.26 16.27
N GLN A 128 17.55 -0.57 15.57
CA GLN A 128 17.78 0.80 15.11
C GLN A 128 17.77 1.82 16.25
N TRP A 129 16.83 1.66 17.18
CA TRP A 129 16.61 2.64 18.25
C TRP A 129 17.35 2.33 19.56
N GLY A 130 17.99 1.16 19.67
CA GLY A 130 18.64 0.70 20.90
C GLY A 130 17.68 0.51 22.08
N SER A 131 16.37 0.45 21.82
CA SER A 131 15.32 0.36 22.83
C SER A 131 14.02 -0.21 22.25
N LYS A 132 13.18 -0.79 23.11
CA LYS A 132 11.85 -1.27 22.73
C LYS A 132 10.86 -0.12 22.70
N ALA A 133 10.07 -0.04 21.64
CA ALA A 133 9.09 1.04 21.45
C ALA A 133 8.01 1.09 22.55
N MET A 134 7.67 -0.07 23.15
CA MET A 134 6.66 -0.15 24.21
C MET A 134 7.17 0.44 25.53
N ASP A 135 8.46 0.37 25.77
CA ASP A 135 9.10 0.85 27.01
C ASP A 135 9.31 2.37 26.99
N THR A 136 9.31 2.97 25.81
CA THR A 136 9.55 4.41 25.63
C THR A 136 8.27 5.23 25.46
N LEU A 137 7.06 4.64 25.48
CA LEU A 137 5.79 5.34 25.20
C LEU A 137 5.54 6.56 26.08
N ASP A 138 6.07 6.58 27.30
CA ASP A 138 5.91 7.67 28.27
C ASP A 138 7.06 8.70 28.19
N SER A 139 8.01 8.51 27.25
CA SER A 139 9.11 9.42 26.95
C SER A 139 9.05 9.94 25.51
N ASP A 140 9.82 11.00 25.26
CA ASP A 140 10.00 11.60 23.92
C ASP A 140 11.45 11.45 23.44
N VAL A 141 12.18 10.45 23.95
CA VAL A 141 13.60 10.22 23.61
C VAL A 141 13.75 9.49 22.28
N SER A 142 12.79 8.64 21.93
CA SER A 142 12.84 7.80 20.73
C SER A 142 11.46 7.77 20.08
N ASP A 143 11.39 8.14 18.80
CA ASP A 143 10.12 8.28 18.10
C ASP A 143 9.52 6.93 17.72
N HIS A 144 10.35 5.97 17.29
CA HIS A 144 9.91 4.68 16.72
C HIS A 144 8.80 4.87 15.66
N GLY A 145 8.96 5.88 14.80
CA GLY A 145 7.90 6.41 13.95
C GLY A 145 7.24 5.35 13.08
N ALA A 146 8.03 4.55 12.34
CA ALA A 146 7.50 3.45 11.54
C ALA A 146 6.78 2.42 12.41
N TYR A 147 7.49 1.77 13.34
CA TYR A 147 6.92 0.66 14.11
C TYR A 147 5.62 1.04 14.83
N LEU A 148 5.62 2.18 15.54
CA LEU A 148 4.44 2.62 16.29
C LEU A 148 3.30 3.07 15.38
N ALA A 149 3.57 3.81 14.31
CA ALA A 149 2.53 4.24 13.37
C ALA A 149 1.82 3.05 12.73
N TYR A 150 2.59 2.08 12.23
CA TYR A 150 2.10 0.92 11.52
C TYR A 150 1.28 0.01 12.45
N LEU A 151 1.78 -0.25 13.67
CA LEU A 151 1.03 -0.96 14.71
C LEU A 151 -0.26 -0.22 15.08
N ASN A 152 -0.19 1.10 15.26
CA ASN A 152 -1.34 1.88 15.68
C ASN A 152 -2.44 1.97 14.62
N VAL A 153 -2.11 1.93 13.33
CA VAL A 153 -3.11 1.79 12.26
C VAL A 153 -3.91 0.51 12.46
N VAL A 154 -3.24 -0.63 12.64
CA VAL A 154 -3.91 -1.93 12.80
C VAL A 154 -4.77 -1.95 14.07
N LEU A 155 -4.23 -1.45 15.18
CA LEU A 155 -4.96 -1.35 16.44
C LEU A 155 -6.20 -0.45 16.32
N SER A 156 -6.09 0.68 15.63
CA SER A 156 -7.19 1.63 15.46
C SER A 156 -8.26 1.12 14.49
N LEU A 157 -7.85 0.42 13.42
CA LEU A 157 -8.78 -0.31 12.55
C LEU A 157 -9.54 -1.39 13.33
N HIS A 158 -8.84 -2.17 14.17
CA HIS A 158 -9.48 -3.15 15.05
C HIS A 158 -10.45 -2.48 16.03
N ARG A 159 -10.04 -1.39 16.67
CA ARG A 159 -10.86 -0.61 17.62
C ARG A 159 -12.14 -0.11 16.97
N SER A 160 -12.10 0.28 15.70
CA SER A 160 -13.29 0.71 14.94
C SER A 160 -14.32 -0.42 14.71
N LEU A 161 -13.88 -1.67 14.72
CA LEU A 161 -14.74 -2.85 14.53
C LEU A 161 -15.23 -3.45 15.85
N LYS A 162 -14.40 -3.35 16.90
CA LYS A 162 -14.60 -3.89 18.24
C LYS A 162 -14.15 -2.85 19.26
N VAL A 163 -15.09 -2.02 19.70
CA VAL A 163 -14.85 -0.95 20.67
C VAL A 163 -14.32 -1.56 21.96
N GLU A 164 -14.97 -2.54 22.57
CA GLU A 164 -14.44 -3.21 23.79
C GLU A 164 -13.37 -4.27 23.46
N SER A 165 -12.24 -3.81 22.92
CA SER A 165 -11.07 -4.61 22.58
C SER A 165 -10.11 -4.78 23.77
N ARG A 166 -9.51 -5.97 23.93
CA ARG A 166 -8.39 -6.17 24.89
C ARG A 166 -7.16 -5.31 24.57
N TYR A 167 -7.04 -4.83 23.34
CA TYR A 167 -5.97 -3.93 22.90
C TYR A 167 -6.29 -2.44 23.10
N ALA A 168 -7.43 -2.11 23.72
CA ALA A 168 -7.86 -0.74 24.04
C ALA A 168 -6.72 0.13 24.57
N LYS A 169 -6.19 -0.30 25.72
CA LYS A 169 -5.24 0.46 26.50
C LYS A 169 -3.94 0.71 25.75
N ILE A 170 -3.48 -0.26 24.96
CA ILE A 170 -2.26 -0.08 24.19
C ILE A 170 -2.48 0.85 22.99
N ASN A 171 -3.65 0.76 22.33
CA ASN A 171 -4.03 1.68 21.27
C ASN A 171 -4.15 3.13 21.77
N ASP A 172 -4.72 3.35 22.96
CA ASP A 172 -4.78 4.65 23.61
C ASP A 172 -3.38 5.21 23.89
N ARG A 173 -2.51 4.43 24.55
CA ARG A 173 -1.15 4.85 24.89
C ARG A 173 -0.31 5.18 23.66
N ILE A 174 -0.38 4.36 22.61
CA ILE A 174 0.38 4.63 21.37
C ILE A 174 -0.17 5.87 20.67
N SER A 175 -1.50 6.03 20.57
CA SER A 175 -2.09 7.21 19.92
C SER A 175 -1.73 8.51 20.64
N GLU A 176 -1.73 8.51 21.98
CA GLU A 176 -1.30 9.64 22.80
C GLU A 176 0.20 9.93 22.65
N ALA A 177 1.05 8.89 22.62
CA ALA A 177 2.49 9.05 22.40
C ALA A 177 2.80 9.64 21.02
N LEU A 178 2.19 9.10 19.95
CA LEU A 178 2.36 9.59 18.58
C LEU A 178 1.91 11.06 18.47
N LEU A 179 0.73 11.39 18.99
CA LEU A 179 0.21 12.77 18.94
C LEU A 179 1.13 13.74 19.70
N ARG A 180 1.57 13.36 20.90
CA ARG A 180 2.48 14.18 21.72
C ARG A 180 3.81 14.44 21.01
N ARG A 181 4.43 13.38 20.48
CA ARG A 181 5.73 13.46 19.79
C ARG A 181 5.64 14.28 18.50
N ILE A 182 4.61 14.05 17.67
CA ILE A 182 4.35 14.86 16.46
C ILE A 182 4.17 16.34 16.82
N THR A 183 3.40 16.64 17.87
CA THR A 183 3.12 18.03 18.26
C THR A 183 4.36 18.73 18.82
N LYS A 184 5.27 17.99 19.46
CA LYS A 184 6.54 18.51 19.98
C LYS A 184 7.59 18.70 18.89
N SER A 185 7.54 17.91 17.82
CA SER A 185 8.44 18.00 16.67
C SER A 185 8.36 19.38 16.01
N LYS A 186 9.51 20.01 15.76
CA LYS A 186 9.60 21.31 15.06
C LYS A 186 9.02 21.25 13.64
N ILE A 187 9.09 20.07 13.03
CA ILE A 187 8.66 19.82 11.65
C ILE A 187 7.27 19.15 11.62
N MET A 188 6.70 18.77 12.76
CA MET A 188 5.44 18.04 12.88
C MET A 188 5.44 16.69 12.14
N LEU A 189 6.60 16.06 12.07
CA LEU A 189 6.81 14.67 11.65
C LEU A 189 7.66 13.96 12.70
N LEU A 190 7.49 12.65 12.78
CA LEU A 190 8.30 11.72 13.57
C LEU A 190 9.44 11.20 12.72
N GLN A 191 10.55 10.93 13.39
CA GLN A 191 11.62 10.11 12.82
C GLN A 191 11.16 8.66 12.67
N THR A 192 11.30 8.13 11.46
CA THR A 192 11.06 6.71 11.15
C THR A 192 12.12 5.86 11.85
N TYR A 193 13.38 6.19 11.57
CA TYR A 193 14.60 5.67 12.20
C TYR A 193 15.44 6.86 12.71
N PRO A 194 16.44 6.65 13.58
CA PRO A 194 17.26 7.76 14.08
C PRO A 194 17.85 8.62 12.96
N ASN A 195 17.54 9.91 12.97
CA ASN A 195 17.92 10.92 11.98
C ASN A 195 17.30 10.76 10.58
N GLU A 196 16.28 9.90 10.43
CA GLU A 196 15.58 9.67 9.17
C GLU A 196 14.10 10.00 9.30
N VAL A 197 13.58 10.82 8.39
CA VAL A 197 12.16 11.24 8.39
C VAL A 197 11.57 11.01 7.02
N TYR A 198 10.63 10.06 6.94
CA TYR A 198 9.88 9.77 5.73
C TYR A 198 8.42 10.25 5.90
N PRO A 199 7.97 11.25 5.11
CA PRO A 199 6.55 11.64 5.05
C PRO A 199 5.57 10.48 4.76
N PRO A 200 5.91 9.44 3.96
CA PRO A 200 5.07 8.25 3.82
C PRO A 200 4.71 7.58 5.15
N ASP A 201 5.68 7.32 6.03
CA ASP A 201 5.42 6.68 7.33
C ASP A 201 4.58 7.56 8.24
N ASN A 202 4.82 8.87 8.16
CA ASN A 202 4.06 9.85 8.92
C ASN A 202 2.60 9.94 8.45
N CYS A 203 2.27 9.60 7.20
CA CYS A 203 0.88 9.43 6.79
C CYS A 203 0.18 8.34 7.62
N LEU A 204 0.87 7.23 7.94
CA LEU A 204 0.32 6.18 8.79
C LEU A 204 0.15 6.67 10.22
N ALA A 205 1.10 7.45 10.75
CA ALA A 205 1.01 8.02 12.08
C ALA A 205 -0.24 8.91 12.20
N ILE A 206 -0.38 9.87 11.27
CA ILE A 206 -1.52 10.80 11.19
C ILE A 206 -2.84 10.02 10.99
N ALA A 207 -2.87 9.05 10.07
CA ALA A 207 -4.05 8.23 9.82
C ALA A 207 -4.45 7.41 11.05
N SER A 208 -3.49 6.81 11.76
CA SER A 208 -3.75 6.02 12.96
C SER A 208 -4.38 6.86 14.08
N ILE A 209 -3.89 8.08 14.30
CA ILE A 209 -4.43 9.03 15.28
C ILE A 209 -5.87 9.41 14.92
N GLY A 210 -6.13 9.73 13.64
CA GLY A 210 -7.47 10.07 13.18
C GLY A 210 -8.45 8.89 13.23
N LEU A 211 -7.98 7.67 12.94
CA LEU A 211 -8.77 6.44 13.09
C LEU A 211 -9.12 6.19 14.56
N HIS A 212 -8.15 6.32 15.46
CA HIS A 212 -8.35 6.19 16.90
C HIS A 212 -9.37 7.21 17.42
N ALA A 213 -9.23 8.48 17.03
CA ALA A 213 -10.15 9.55 17.40
C ALA A 213 -11.60 9.21 17.02
N ARG A 214 -11.82 8.69 15.81
CA ARG A 214 -13.14 8.26 15.34
C ARG A 214 -13.64 7.03 16.09
N ALA A 215 -12.79 6.04 16.30
CA ALA A 215 -13.17 4.79 16.97
C ALA A 215 -13.51 4.98 18.46
N THR A 216 -12.98 6.03 19.09
CA THR A 216 -13.20 6.36 20.51
C THR A 216 -14.12 7.57 20.72
N ASN A 217 -14.58 8.21 19.65
CA ASN A 217 -15.32 9.48 19.69
C ASN A 217 -14.59 10.57 20.50
N ARG A 218 -13.25 10.59 20.42
CA ARG A 218 -12.37 11.54 21.12
C ARG A 218 -11.61 12.37 20.07
N PRO A 219 -12.07 13.60 19.75
CA PRO A 219 -11.35 14.44 18.80
C PRO A 219 -9.98 14.86 19.36
N TYR A 220 -9.01 14.99 18.46
CA TYR A 220 -7.69 15.53 18.77
C TYR A 220 -7.51 16.88 18.10
N GLU A 221 -7.61 17.96 18.87
CA GLU A 221 -7.44 19.33 18.38
C GLU A 221 -6.17 19.57 17.52
N PRO A 222 -4.99 19.00 17.86
CA PRO A 222 -3.78 19.24 17.05
C PRO A 222 -3.82 18.60 15.66
N LEU A 223 -4.69 17.60 15.42
CA LEU A 223 -4.68 16.82 14.17
C LEU A 223 -4.91 17.69 12.92
N ASN A 224 -5.82 18.65 13.00
CA ASN A 224 -6.06 19.57 11.90
C ASN A 224 -4.83 20.44 11.59
N LYS A 225 -4.14 20.93 12.63
CA LYS A 225 -2.90 21.71 12.48
C LYS A 225 -1.80 20.89 11.81
N ILE A 226 -1.64 19.62 12.24
CA ILE A 226 -0.68 18.68 11.66
C ILE A 226 -0.97 18.49 10.17
N LEU A 227 -2.22 18.24 9.80
CA LEU A 227 -2.63 18.04 8.41
C LEU A 227 -2.45 19.29 7.53
N VAL A 228 -2.77 20.47 8.04
CA VAL A 228 -2.54 21.73 7.34
C VAL A 228 -1.04 21.94 7.09
N ASN A 229 -0.20 21.71 8.11
CA ASN A 229 1.25 21.77 7.96
C ASN A 229 1.75 20.73 6.94
N PHE A 230 1.27 19.50 7.04
CA PHE A 230 1.66 18.41 6.16
C PHE A 230 1.41 18.73 4.69
N ARG A 231 0.20 19.21 4.37
CA ARG A 231 -0.20 19.65 3.02
C ARG A 231 0.68 20.77 2.50
N LYS A 232 1.05 21.72 3.36
CA LYS A 232 1.82 22.91 2.97
C LYS A 232 3.29 22.59 2.72
N ARG A 233 3.87 21.70 3.52
CA ARG A 233 5.33 21.47 3.55
C ARG A 233 5.77 20.22 2.81
N TYR A 234 4.96 19.16 2.82
CA TYR A 234 5.40 17.82 2.39
C TYR A 234 4.73 17.34 1.10
N ILE A 235 3.84 18.15 0.53
CA ILE A 235 3.31 17.94 -0.81
C ILE A 235 3.95 18.96 -1.74
N HIS A 236 4.63 18.48 -2.77
CA HIS A 236 5.31 19.31 -3.76
C HIS A 236 4.29 20.14 -4.55
N PRO A 237 4.40 21.48 -4.56
CA PRO A 237 3.32 22.35 -5.00
C PRO A 237 3.00 22.25 -6.49
N GLN A 238 3.97 21.92 -7.34
CA GLN A 238 3.80 21.86 -8.80
C GLN A 238 3.23 20.52 -9.27
N THR A 239 3.65 19.42 -8.64
CA THR A 239 3.27 18.06 -9.05
C THR A 239 2.07 17.55 -8.25
N GLY A 240 1.88 18.04 -7.02
CA GLY A 240 0.89 17.51 -6.07
C GLY A 240 1.28 16.16 -5.47
N LEU A 241 2.51 15.71 -5.70
CA LEU A 241 3.08 14.47 -5.16
C LEU A 241 3.79 14.73 -3.84
N MET A 242 3.92 13.70 -3.01
CA MET A 242 4.55 13.79 -1.70
C MET A 242 6.06 13.55 -1.80
N TYR A 243 6.85 14.37 -1.11
CA TYR A 243 8.29 14.15 -0.95
C TYR A 243 8.58 12.83 -0.23
N GLN A 244 9.60 12.10 -0.67
CA GLN A 244 9.93 10.81 -0.07
C GLN A 244 10.63 10.95 1.28
N ALA A 245 11.57 11.90 1.41
CA ALA A 245 12.35 12.12 2.63
C ALA A 245 12.59 13.61 2.90
N VAL A 246 12.70 13.97 4.17
CA VAL A 246 12.97 15.34 4.62
C VAL A 246 14.05 15.37 5.70
N ASN A 247 14.72 16.51 5.83
CA ASN A 247 15.71 16.72 6.87
C ASN A 247 15.04 16.79 8.25
N VAL A 248 15.61 16.09 9.24
CA VAL A 248 15.07 16.02 10.61
C VAL A 248 15.03 17.37 11.34
N SER A 249 15.94 18.29 11.02
CA SER A 249 16.16 19.51 11.80
C SER A 249 15.24 20.66 11.39
N ASP A 250 15.05 20.85 10.09
CA ASP A 250 14.27 21.95 9.53
C ASP A 250 13.04 21.48 8.74
N GLY A 251 13.02 20.23 8.28
CA GLY A 251 11.91 19.65 7.51
C GLY A 251 11.99 19.97 6.02
N GLU A 252 13.13 20.46 5.54
CA GLU A 252 13.32 20.68 4.11
C GLU A 252 13.44 19.35 3.35
N PRO A 253 12.87 19.22 2.14
CA PRO A 253 13.02 18.03 1.32
C PRO A 253 14.48 17.72 1.03
N ILE A 254 14.88 16.47 1.26
CA ILE A 254 16.22 15.94 0.91
C ILE A 254 16.13 14.87 -0.18
N ASP A 255 14.92 14.54 -0.59
CA ASP A 255 14.61 13.63 -1.67
C ASP A 255 13.38 14.13 -2.42
N GLU A 256 13.26 13.73 -3.68
CA GLU A 256 12.24 14.19 -4.59
C GLU A 256 10.85 13.61 -4.26
N PRO A 257 9.78 14.16 -4.84
CA PRO A 257 8.46 13.55 -4.77
C PRO A 257 8.43 12.22 -5.50
N ARG A 258 7.90 11.19 -4.84
CA ARG A 258 7.91 9.82 -5.37
C ARG A 258 6.55 9.16 -5.41
N GLY A 259 6.40 8.25 -6.36
CA GLY A 259 5.20 7.48 -6.61
C GLY A 259 4.91 6.49 -5.49
N SER A 260 5.91 5.72 -5.05
CA SER A 260 5.76 4.72 -3.98
C SER A 260 5.18 5.36 -2.72
N GLY A 261 5.86 6.38 -2.20
CA GLY A 261 5.44 7.17 -1.05
C GLY A 261 4.06 7.80 -1.23
N THR A 262 3.81 8.46 -2.36
CA THR A 262 2.51 9.10 -2.63
C THR A 262 1.36 8.09 -2.67
N ALA A 263 1.54 6.95 -3.35
CA ALA A 263 0.53 5.91 -3.48
C ALA A 263 0.23 5.21 -2.14
N PHE A 264 1.26 5.01 -1.32
CA PHE A 264 1.09 4.45 0.01
C PHE A 264 0.41 5.44 0.97
N GLY A 265 0.89 6.70 1.00
CA GLY A 265 0.33 7.77 1.82
C GLY A 265 -1.13 8.07 1.49
N LEU A 266 -1.50 8.16 0.20
CA LEU A 266 -2.89 8.42 -0.18
C LEU A 266 -3.84 7.30 0.25
N TYR A 267 -3.38 6.04 0.28
CA TYR A 267 -4.18 4.91 0.75
C TYR A 267 -4.53 5.06 2.23
N PHE A 268 -3.55 5.29 3.12
CA PHE A 268 -3.84 5.45 4.55
C PHE A 268 -4.56 6.76 4.86
N LEU A 269 -4.19 7.86 4.21
CA LEU A 269 -4.89 9.13 4.39
C LEU A 269 -6.34 9.07 3.89
N SER A 270 -6.70 8.17 2.96
CA SER A 270 -8.11 7.99 2.53
C SER A 270 -9.05 7.66 3.69
N PHE A 271 -8.52 7.03 4.75
CA PHE A 271 -9.32 6.66 5.91
C PHE A 271 -9.81 7.87 6.69
N ILE A 272 -9.06 8.97 6.71
CA ILE A 272 -9.36 10.13 7.55
C ILE A 272 -9.51 11.45 6.77
N GLU A 273 -8.86 11.58 5.63
CA GLU A 273 -8.75 12.80 4.83
C GLU A 273 -9.04 12.50 3.34
N PRO A 274 -10.29 12.14 3.00
CA PRO A 274 -10.68 11.72 1.65
C PRO A 274 -10.37 12.78 0.58
N ASP A 275 -10.49 14.06 0.90
CA ASP A 275 -10.20 15.15 -0.03
C ASP A 275 -8.72 15.26 -0.38
N LEU A 276 -7.83 15.07 0.60
CA LEU A 276 -6.39 15.08 0.38
C LEU A 276 -5.98 13.84 -0.43
N SER A 277 -6.50 12.67 -0.04
CA SER A 277 -6.30 11.42 -0.78
C SER A 277 -6.72 11.57 -2.25
N ALA A 278 -7.89 12.16 -2.52
CA ALA A 278 -8.37 12.40 -3.88
C ALA A 278 -7.50 13.40 -4.66
N LYS A 279 -6.96 14.44 -4.01
CA LYS A 279 -6.01 15.37 -4.63
C LYS A 279 -4.69 14.67 -5.00
N MET A 280 -4.12 13.91 -4.07
CA MET A 280 -2.91 13.11 -4.30
C MET A 280 -3.11 12.07 -5.40
N TYR A 281 -4.28 11.44 -5.45
CA TYR A 281 -4.62 10.50 -6.52
C TYR A 281 -4.67 11.15 -7.90
N ARG A 282 -5.32 12.32 -8.03
CA ARG A 282 -5.34 13.07 -9.31
C ARG A 282 -3.94 13.50 -9.73
N ALA A 283 -3.10 13.94 -8.78
CA ALA A 283 -1.70 14.25 -9.01
C ALA A 283 -0.92 13.03 -9.50
N ALA A 284 -1.02 11.89 -8.81
CA ALA A 284 -0.38 10.64 -9.21
C ALA A 284 -0.86 10.15 -10.58
N LYS A 285 -2.15 10.28 -10.88
CA LYS A 285 -2.70 9.97 -12.21
C LYS A 285 -2.16 10.88 -13.31
N LYS A 286 -1.90 12.14 -13.02
CA LYS A 286 -1.36 13.09 -13.99
C LYS A 286 0.14 12.88 -14.22
N GLU A 287 0.89 12.72 -13.13
CA GLU A 287 2.35 12.78 -13.16
C GLU A 287 3.02 11.41 -13.31
N LEU A 288 2.34 10.33 -12.91
CA LEU A 288 2.97 9.01 -12.76
C LEU A 288 2.29 7.91 -13.56
N ALA A 289 1.00 8.05 -13.89
CA ALA A 289 0.28 7.01 -14.61
C ALA A 289 0.73 6.91 -16.07
N ASP A 290 1.01 5.69 -16.49
CA ASP A 290 1.34 5.35 -17.86
C ASP A 290 0.61 4.07 -18.26
N SER A 291 0.58 3.76 -19.55
CA SER A 291 0.10 2.45 -19.99
C SER A 291 0.77 1.99 -21.26
N LEU A 292 1.17 0.72 -21.27
CA LEU A 292 1.81 0.07 -22.39
C LEU A 292 1.01 -1.19 -22.76
N LEU A 293 0.55 -1.26 -24.01
CA LEU A 293 -0.13 -2.46 -24.55
C LEU A 293 -1.33 -2.95 -23.73
N GLY A 294 -2.08 -2.01 -23.13
CA GLY A 294 -3.25 -2.32 -22.29
C GLY A 294 -2.94 -2.65 -20.82
N PHE A 295 -1.66 -2.67 -20.43
CA PHE A 295 -1.17 -2.77 -19.06
C PHE A 295 -0.92 -1.37 -18.48
N GLY A 296 -1.29 -1.17 -17.22
CA GLY A 296 -1.13 0.11 -16.51
C GLY A 296 0.12 0.07 -15.65
N LEU A 297 0.89 1.16 -15.65
CA LEU A 297 2.16 1.25 -14.97
C LEU A 297 2.24 2.58 -14.24
N MET A 298 2.91 2.61 -13.09
CA MET A 298 3.15 3.84 -12.36
C MET A 298 4.65 4.13 -12.35
N ARG A 299 5.01 5.33 -12.78
CA ARG A 299 6.37 5.85 -12.65
C ARG A 299 6.70 6.03 -11.18
N GLU A 300 7.98 5.85 -10.85
CA GLU A 300 8.45 6.20 -9.50
C GLU A 300 8.66 7.71 -9.37
N TYR A 301 9.12 8.37 -10.43
CA TYR A 301 9.34 9.80 -10.47
C TYR A 301 8.35 10.51 -11.40
N PRO A 302 8.00 11.79 -11.10
CA PRO A 302 7.08 12.57 -11.91
C PRO A 302 7.57 12.65 -13.36
N VAL A 303 6.67 12.53 -14.34
CA VAL A 303 7.03 12.73 -15.76
C VAL A 303 7.53 14.14 -16.04
N SER A 304 7.15 15.11 -15.19
CA SER A 304 7.65 16.48 -15.24
C SER A 304 9.12 16.61 -14.82
N PHE A 305 9.75 15.55 -14.30
CA PHE A 305 11.14 15.57 -13.83
C PHE A 305 12.03 14.82 -14.84
N GLU A 306 13.21 15.38 -15.14
CA GLU A 306 14.04 14.88 -16.23
C GLU A 306 14.86 13.62 -15.89
N ASN A 307 15.12 13.29 -14.61
CA ASN A 307 16.04 12.20 -14.22
C ASN A 307 15.71 11.52 -12.87
N GLY A 308 14.75 10.61 -12.85
CA GLY A 308 14.46 9.79 -11.67
C GLY A 308 15.15 8.41 -11.70
N PHE A 309 16.15 8.16 -10.86
CA PHE A 309 16.78 6.85 -10.68
C PHE A 309 16.40 6.25 -9.32
N GLY A 310 15.80 5.06 -9.30
CA GLY A 310 15.20 4.47 -8.09
C GLY A 310 16.18 3.94 -7.03
N ASP A 311 15.66 3.71 -5.83
CA ASP A 311 16.33 3.07 -4.68
C ASP A 311 15.51 1.88 -4.11
N VAL A 312 15.98 1.28 -3.01
CA VAL A 312 15.44 0.05 -2.41
C VAL A 312 13.95 0.14 -2.05
N ASP A 313 13.45 1.33 -1.65
CA ASP A 313 12.05 1.53 -1.23
C ASP A 313 11.07 1.54 -2.41
N SER A 314 11.55 1.84 -3.62
CA SER A 314 10.75 1.82 -4.85
C SER A 314 10.44 0.41 -5.38
N GLY A 315 11.09 -0.62 -4.81
CA GLY A 315 11.21 -1.94 -5.44
C GLY A 315 12.04 -1.85 -6.73
N PRO A 316 12.12 -2.91 -7.55
CA PRO A 316 12.82 -2.83 -8.83
C PRO A 316 12.18 -1.75 -9.73
N VAL A 317 12.88 -0.66 -10.00
CA VAL A 317 12.47 0.29 -11.04
C VAL A 317 12.85 -0.30 -12.40
N ILE A 318 11.85 -0.79 -13.12
CA ILE A 318 12.05 -1.37 -14.45
C ILE A 318 11.60 -0.33 -15.47
N LEU A 319 12.56 0.23 -16.23
CA LEU A 319 12.30 1.21 -17.28
C LEU A 319 11.59 2.50 -16.77
N GLY A 320 11.91 2.93 -15.54
CA GLY A 320 11.30 4.13 -14.91
C GLY A 320 9.98 3.88 -14.17
N TYR A 321 9.47 2.64 -14.18
CA TYR A 321 8.26 2.23 -13.45
C TYR A 321 8.59 1.52 -12.15
N GLY A 322 7.98 1.96 -11.05
CA GLY A 322 8.13 1.30 -9.75
C GLY A 322 7.12 0.16 -9.57
N VAL A 323 7.57 -0.96 -9.03
CA VAL A 323 6.68 -2.08 -8.67
C VAL A 323 5.75 -1.66 -7.52
N SER A 324 6.29 -0.98 -6.51
CA SER A 324 5.55 -0.47 -5.35
C SER A 324 4.43 0.51 -5.71
N PRO A 325 4.67 1.63 -6.43
CA PRO A 325 3.60 2.54 -6.82
C PRO A 325 2.54 1.88 -7.70
N THR A 326 2.93 0.94 -8.56
CA THR A 326 1.99 0.21 -9.42
C THR A 326 1.04 -0.65 -8.57
N GLY A 327 1.56 -1.39 -7.59
CA GLY A 327 0.74 -2.19 -6.68
C GLY A 327 -0.17 -1.34 -5.78
N PHE A 328 0.38 -0.32 -5.12
CA PHE A 328 -0.39 0.53 -4.20
C PHE A 328 -1.49 1.33 -4.90
N MET A 329 -1.29 1.69 -6.17
CA MET A 329 -2.29 2.45 -6.94
C MET A 329 -3.55 1.63 -7.28
N LEU A 330 -3.57 0.31 -7.06
CA LEU A 330 -4.83 -0.47 -7.08
C LEU A 330 -5.81 0.04 -6.02
N ALA A 331 -5.32 0.40 -4.83
CA ALA A 331 -6.17 1.00 -3.82
C ALA A 331 -6.67 2.37 -4.28
N GLY A 332 -5.79 3.24 -4.77
CA GLY A 332 -6.16 4.58 -5.23
C GLY A 332 -7.24 4.54 -6.32
N THR A 333 -7.06 3.68 -7.32
CA THR A 333 -8.07 3.50 -8.38
C THR A 333 -9.41 3.00 -7.86
N ARG A 334 -9.43 2.08 -6.89
CA ARG A 334 -10.69 1.58 -6.31
C ARG A 334 -11.36 2.60 -5.37
N ILE A 335 -10.59 3.22 -4.49
CA ILE A 335 -11.06 4.25 -3.54
C ILE A 335 -11.75 5.41 -4.28
N HIS A 336 -11.16 5.84 -5.40
CA HIS A 336 -11.62 7.00 -6.17
C HIS A 336 -12.45 6.66 -7.41
N GLY A 337 -12.84 5.39 -7.60
CA GLY A 337 -13.79 5.01 -8.64
C GLY A 337 -13.23 4.94 -10.08
N ASP A 338 -11.90 4.95 -10.28
CA ASP A 338 -11.30 4.85 -11.62
C ASP A 338 -11.21 3.40 -12.10
N ARG A 339 -12.36 2.87 -12.52
CA ARG A 339 -12.49 1.50 -13.07
C ARG A 339 -11.57 1.27 -14.27
N SER A 340 -11.46 2.28 -15.15
CA SER A 340 -10.72 2.14 -16.40
C SER A 340 -9.24 1.90 -16.13
N TYR A 341 -8.65 2.66 -15.23
CA TYR A 341 -7.26 2.50 -14.86
C TYR A 341 -7.02 1.34 -13.90
N PHE A 342 -7.97 1.04 -13.01
CA PHE A 342 -7.93 -0.18 -12.19
C PHE A 342 -7.72 -1.41 -13.07
N LYS A 343 -8.49 -1.57 -14.15
CA LYS A 343 -8.35 -2.70 -15.08
C LYS A 343 -6.94 -2.80 -15.67
N LYS A 344 -6.34 -1.67 -16.03
CA LYS A 344 -4.99 -1.61 -16.59
C LYS A 344 -3.94 -2.04 -15.57
N ILE A 345 -3.98 -1.50 -14.35
CA ILE A 345 -3.05 -1.88 -13.28
C ILE A 345 -3.27 -3.34 -12.85
N TYR A 346 -4.53 -3.77 -12.75
CA TYR A 346 -4.88 -5.14 -12.40
C TYR A 346 -4.23 -6.14 -13.38
N ARG A 347 -4.30 -5.87 -14.69
CA ARG A 347 -3.61 -6.70 -15.70
C ARG A 347 -2.12 -6.82 -15.43
N THR A 348 -1.46 -5.73 -15.04
CA THR A 348 -0.04 -5.73 -14.68
C THR A 348 0.20 -6.61 -13.46
N SER A 349 -0.64 -6.49 -12.43
CA SER A 349 -0.54 -7.33 -11.23
C SER A 349 -0.76 -8.82 -11.53
N VAL A 350 -1.64 -9.16 -12.47
CA VAL A 350 -1.87 -10.55 -12.89
C VAL A 350 -0.67 -11.07 -13.68
N LEU A 351 -0.15 -10.28 -14.62
CA LEU A 351 0.97 -10.69 -15.45
C LEU A 351 2.22 -10.99 -14.62
N PHE A 352 2.61 -10.08 -13.74
CA PHE A 352 3.84 -10.21 -12.96
C PHE A 352 3.65 -10.96 -11.64
N GLY A 353 2.46 -10.91 -11.05
CA GLY A 353 2.17 -11.62 -9.81
C GLY A 353 1.80 -13.09 -10.01
N ALA A 354 1.55 -13.52 -11.26
CA ALA A 354 1.24 -14.89 -11.65
C ALA A 354 0.21 -15.57 -10.73
N PRO A 355 -1.03 -15.06 -10.65
CA PRO A 355 -1.99 -15.53 -9.68
C PRO A 355 -2.44 -16.96 -9.98
N LEU A 356 -2.53 -17.77 -8.93
CA LEU A 356 -3.01 -19.13 -8.97
C LEU A 356 -4.22 -19.28 -8.05
N TYR A 357 -5.32 -19.80 -8.61
CA TYR A 357 -6.46 -20.26 -7.81
C TYR A 357 -6.34 -21.76 -7.54
N SER A 358 -6.18 -22.15 -6.29
CA SER A 358 -6.05 -23.55 -5.88
C SER A 358 -6.70 -23.80 -4.53
N LYS A 359 -7.48 -24.89 -4.42
CA LYS A 359 -8.17 -25.29 -3.19
C LYS A 359 -8.95 -24.16 -2.49
N GLY A 360 -9.60 -23.28 -3.28
CA GLY A 360 -10.38 -22.16 -2.74
C GLY A 360 -9.58 -20.95 -2.28
N LYS A 361 -8.27 -20.91 -2.55
CA LYS A 361 -7.37 -19.79 -2.27
C LYS A 361 -6.93 -19.12 -3.57
N TRP A 362 -6.87 -17.80 -3.57
CA TRP A 362 -6.29 -17.00 -4.64
C TRP A 362 -4.93 -16.48 -4.16
N GLN A 363 -3.84 -16.80 -4.86
CA GLN A 363 -2.49 -16.44 -4.42
C GLN A 363 -1.69 -15.82 -5.56
N TYR A 364 -1.03 -14.69 -5.30
CA TYR A 364 -0.04 -14.11 -6.22
C TYR A 364 1.32 -14.78 -5.95
N VAL A 365 1.68 -15.78 -6.76
CA VAL A 365 2.81 -16.69 -6.50
C VAL A 365 4.13 -15.92 -6.43
N ALA A 366 4.34 -14.95 -7.33
CA ALA A 366 5.59 -14.19 -7.37
C ALA A 366 5.77 -13.24 -6.18
N GLY A 367 4.69 -12.90 -5.47
CA GLY A 367 4.70 -11.91 -4.39
C GLY A 367 5.03 -12.47 -3.00
N GLY A 368 5.02 -13.80 -2.81
CA GLY A 368 5.19 -14.41 -1.49
C GLY A 368 4.22 -13.87 -0.44
N PRO A 369 4.56 -13.93 0.85
CA PRO A 369 3.70 -13.44 1.93
C PRO A 369 3.36 -11.94 1.81
N LEU A 370 4.38 -11.08 1.64
CA LEU A 370 4.20 -9.63 1.58
C LEU A 370 3.38 -9.20 0.36
N GLY A 371 3.70 -9.70 -0.83
CA GLY A 371 2.96 -9.36 -2.04
C GLY A 371 1.49 -9.76 -1.95
N ASN A 372 1.17 -10.92 -1.38
CA ASN A 372 -0.23 -11.30 -1.14
C ASN A 372 -0.92 -10.37 -0.13
N ALA A 373 -0.24 -9.93 0.93
CA ALA A 373 -0.77 -8.97 1.89
C ALA A 373 -1.00 -7.58 1.26
N ILE A 374 -0.06 -7.08 0.44
CA ILE A 374 -0.22 -5.86 -0.36
C ILE A 374 -1.43 -5.99 -1.26
N MET A 375 -1.47 -7.03 -2.11
CA MET A 375 -2.57 -7.22 -3.06
C MET A 375 -3.92 -7.32 -2.36
N PHE A 376 -3.97 -7.99 -1.20
CA PHE A 376 -5.17 -8.06 -0.38
C PHE A 376 -5.61 -6.67 0.08
N ALA A 377 -4.77 -5.93 0.82
CA ALA A 377 -5.11 -4.60 1.31
C ALA A 377 -5.50 -3.62 0.19
N MET A 378 -4.78 -3.67 -0.94
CA MET A 378 -4.96 -2.70 -2.03
C MET A 378 -6.19 -3.02 -2.89
N ILE A 379 -6.37 -4.27 -3.30
CA ILE A 379 -7.53 -4.65 -4.11
C ILE A 379 -8.81 -4.66 -3.27
N THR A 380 -8.75 -4.95 -1.95
CA THR A 380 -9.97 -4.90 -1.11
C THR A 380 -10.35 -3.51 -0.64
N ALA A 381 -9.56 -2.46 -0.96
CA ALA A 381 -9.80 -1.09 -0.52
C ALA A 381 -11.24 -0.62 -0.79
N ILE A 382 -11.82 0.09 0.17
CA ILE A 382 -13.24 0.46 0.15
C ILE A 382 -13.41 1.79 -0.62
N PRO A 383 -14.28 1.86 -1.64
CA PRO A 383 -14.62 3.12 -2.32
C PRO A 383 -15.12 4.20 -1.35
N LEU A 384 -14.79 5.47 -1.61
CA LEU A 384 -15.38 6.58 -0.86
C LEU A 384 -16.91 6.64 -1.09
N GLU A 385 -17.65 7.01 -0.05
CA GLU A 385 -19.10 7.19 -0.12
C GLU A 385 -19.44 8.27 -1.18
N GLY A 386 -20.32 7.93 -2.13
CA GLY A 386 -20.70 8.80 -3.27
C GLY A 386 -20.23 8.34 -4.65
N ASN A 387 -19.35 7.32 -4.74
CA ASN A 387 -18.84 6.78 -6.01
C ASN A 387 -19.47 5.42 -6.41
N LYS A 388 -20.64 5.07 -5.87
CA LYS A 388 -21.36 3.82 -6.19
C LYS A 388 -22.32 3.97 -7.36
#